data_AF-A0A973VZZ9-F1
#
_entry.id   AF-A0A973VZZ9-F1
#
_cell.length_a   1.000
_cell.length_b   1.000
_cell.length_c   1.000
_cell.angle_alpha   90.00
_cell.angle_beta   90.00
_cell.angle_gamma   90.00
#
_symmetry.space_group_name_H-M   'P 1'
#
loop_
_entity.id
_entity.type
_entity.pdbx_description
1 polymer ?
#
loop_
_entity_poly.entity_id
_entity_poly.type
_entity_poly.pdbx_seq_one_letter_code
_entity_poly.pdbx_strand_id
1 'polypeptide(L)' 'MSQEPMLQFFTYAHLKPELQPISAKFAEIADYIANLLPRNPERSASLRKLLEAKDCAVRATLYKEEK' A
#
# COMPACT_ATOMS: atom_id res chain seq x y z
N MET A 1 -21.36 -6.40 -1.84
CA MET A 1 -20.13 -5.61 -2.00
C MET A 1 -18.97 -6.56 -1.87
N SER A 2 -18.33 -6.91 -2.99
CA SER A 2 -17.17 -7.80 -2.98
C SER A 2 -16.03 -7.10 -2.26
N GLN A 3 -15.80 -7.48 -0.99
CA GLN A 3 -14.66 -7.00 -0.23
C GLN A 3 -13.38 -7.35 -0.99
N GLU A 4 -12.52 -6.36 -1.23
CA GLU A 4 -11.19 -6.57 -1.79
C GLU A 4 -10.26 -7.01 -0.66
N PRO A 5 -9.93 -8.31 -0.54
CA PRO A 5 -9.21 -8.81 0.64
C PRO A 5 -7.82 -8.20 0.76
N MET A 6 -7.25 -7.72 -0.35
CA MET A 6 -5.93 -7.10 -0.34
C MET A 6 -5.85 -5.79 0.46
N LEU A 7 -6.97 -5.07 0.64
CA LEU A 7 -6.97 -3.77 1.32
C LEU A 7 -6.51 -3.86 2.78
N GLN A 8 -6.68 -5.01 3.45
CA GLN A 8 -6.20 -5.22 4.81
C GLN A 8 -4.68 -5.03 4.96
N PHE A 9 -3.92 -5.32 3.90
CA PHE A 9 -2.46 -5.18 3.87
C PHE A 9 -2.01 -3.73 3.65
N PHE A 10 -2.92 -2.81 3.36
CA PHE A 10 -2.66 -1.38 3.25
C PHE A 10 -2.98 -0.62 4.55
N THR A 11 -3.44 -1.29 5.61
CA THR A 11 -3.57 -0.65 6.92
C THR A 11 -2.21 -0.14 7.40
N TYR A 12 -2.19 1.01 8.06
CA TYR A 12 -0.96 1.67 8.49
C TYR A 12 -0.97 2.15 9.93
N ALA A 13 -2.12 2.10 10.62
CA ALA A 13 -2.24 2.53 12.01
C ALA A 13 -1.35 1.76 12.99
N HIS A 14 -0.92 0.54 12.62
CA HIS A 14 0.00 -0.28 13.40
C HIS A 14 1.47 0.15 13.27
N LEU A 15 1.80 1.00 12.31
CA LEU A 15 3.15 1.52 12.12
C LEU A 15 3.45 2.64 13.12
N LYS A 16 4.74 2.86 13.39
CA LYS A 16 5.18 4.02 14.17
C LYS A 16 4.74 5.33 13.49
N PRO A 17 4.43 6.39 14.25
CA PRO A 17 3.88 7.64 13.70
C PRO A 17 4.70 8.22 12.54
N GLU A 18 6.02 8.13 12.59
CA GLU A 18 6.91 8.64 11.54
C GLU A 18 6.84 7.88 10.21
N LEU A 19 6.35 6.63 10.22
CA LEU A 19 6.20 5.78 9.03
C LEU A 19 4.78 5.80 8.45
N GLN A 20 3.80 6.29 9.20
CA GLN A 20 2.41 6.31 8.76
C GLN A 20 2.19 7.21 7.52
N PRO A 21 2.77 8.42 7.41
CA PRO A 21 2.51 9.31 6.28
C PRO A 21 2.85 8.70 4.92
N ILE A 22 3.98 7.99 4.82
CA ILE A 22 4.38 7.34 3.57
C ILE A 22 3.45 6.18 3.23
N SER A 23 3.10 5.33 4.22
CA SER A 23 2.20 4.19 4.02
C SER A 23 0.76 4.60 3.67
N ALA A 24 0.27 5.69 4.29
CA ALA A 24 -1.08 6.21 4.05
C ALA A 24 -1.34 6.55 2.58
N LYS A 25 -0.34 7.06 1.85
CA LYS A 25 -0.48 7.37 0.42
C LYS A 25 -0.71 6.13 -0.44
N PHE A 26 -0.15 4.99 -0.06
CA PHE A 26 -0.44 3.73 -0.76
C PHE A 26 -1.81 3.19 -0.41
N ALA A 27 -2.30 3.40 0.81
CA ALA A 27 -3.67 3.03 1.19
C ALA A 27 -4.72 3.82 0.39
N GLU A 28 -4.54 5.13 0.26
CA GLU A 28 -5.40 5.99 -0.57
C GLU A 28 -5.49 5.48 -2.03
N ILE A 29 -4.36 5.11 -2.63
CA ILE A 29 -4.30 4.58 -4.00
C ILE A 29 -4.92 3.18 -4.09
N ALA A 30 -4.71 2.32 -3.09
CA ALA A 30 -5.31 0.99 -3.05
C ALA A 30 -6.84 1.06 -3.01
N ASP A 31 -7.39 1.96 -2.19
CA ASP A 31 -8.83 2.24 -2.13
C ASP A 31 -9.36 2.76 -3.48
N TYR A 32 -8.63 3.67 -4.13
CA TYR A 32 -8.98 4.16 -5.47
C TYR A 32 -9.08 3.01 -6.49
N ILE A 33 -8.07 2.14 -6.53
CA ILE A 33 -8.02 0.97 -7.43
C ILE A 33 -9.18 0.01 -7.14
N ALA A 34 -9.42 -0.32 -5.88
CA ALA A 34 -10.46 -1.26 -5.48
C ALA A 34 -11.88 -0.76 -5.80
N ASN A 35 -12.10 0.55 -5.68
CA ASN A 35 -13.42 1.17 -5.85
C ASN A 35 -13.75 1.53 -7.31
N LEU A 36 -12.76 1.91 -8.12
CA LEU A 36 -13.02 2.42 -9.48
C LEU A 36 -12.70 1.44 -10.60
N LEU A 37 -11.86 0.44 -10.36
CA LEU A 37 -11.48 -0.53 -11.38
C LEU A 37 -12.30 -1.82 -11.28
N PRO A 38 -12.72 -2.40 -12.41
CA PRO A 38 -13.44 -3.67 -12.42
C PRO A 38 -12.57 -4.78 -11.85
N ARG A 39 -13.21 -5.76 -11.21
CA ARG A 39 -12.52 -6.92 -10.65
C ARG A 39 -12.02 -7.83 -11.77
N ASN A 40 -10.74 -7.74 -12.09
CA ASN A 40 -10.06 -8.55 -13.10
C ASN A 40 -8.62 -8.89 -12.62
N PRO A 41 -7.90 -9.77 -13.33
CA PRO A 41 -6.53 -10.14 -12.96
C PRO A 41 -5.56 -8.96 -12.89
N GLU A 42 -5.73 -7.94 -13.74
CA GLU A 42 -4.88 -6.74 -13.75
C GLU A 42 -5.07 -5.86 -12.51
N ARG A 43 -6.30 -5.75 -11.98
CA ARG A 43 -6.57 -5.09 -10.71
C ARG A 43 -5.83 -5.79 -9.57
N SER A 44 -5.93 -7.11 -9.51
CA SER A 44 -5.20 -7.92 -8.52
C SER A 44 -3.68 -7.78 -8.68
N ALA A 45 -3.18 -7.68 -9.91
CA ALA A 45 -1.76 -7.44 -10.18
C ALA A 45 -1.32 -6.03 -9.75
N SER A 46 -2.17 -5.03 -10.01
CA SER A 46 -1.95 -3.64 -9.61
C SER A 46 -1.87 -3.51 -8.09
N LEU A 47 -2.80 -4.09 -7.34
CA LEU A 47 -2.79 -4.08 -5.87
C LEU A 47 -1.56 -4.79 -5.29
N ARG A 48 -1.13 -5.93 -5.85
CA ARG A 48 0.11 -6.62 -5.41
C ARG A 48 1.35 -5.77 -5.63
N LYS A 49 1.50 -5.19 -6.83
CA LYS A 49 2.63 -4.30 -7.14
C LYS A 49 2.64 -3.06 -6.26
N LEU A 50 1.48 -2.50 -5.98
CA LEU A 50 1.35 -1.35 -5.08
C LEU A 50 1.76 -1.72 -3.64
N LEU A 51 1.42 -2.93 -3.17
CA LEU A 51 1.83 -3.41 -1.85
C LEU A 51 3.36 -3.56 -1.75
N GLU A 52 3.98 -4.16 -2.78
CA GLU A 52 5.45 -4.25 -2.88
C GLU A 52 6.11 -2.86 -2.88
N ALA A 53 5.55 -1.93 -3.64
CA ALA A 53 6.04 -0.55 -3.69
C ALA A 53 5.91 0.17 -2.34
N LYS A 54 4.80 -0.04 -1.61
CA LYS A 54 4.60 0.48 -0.26
C LYS A 54 5.69 -0.02 0.69
N ASP A 55 5.95 -1.32 0.70
CA ASP A 55 6.97 -1.91 1.58
C ASP A 55 8.38 -1.40 1.24
N CYS A 56 8.69 -1.22 -0.05
CA CYS A 56 9.92 -0.56 -0.49
C CYS A 56 10.02 0.89 0.03
N ALA A 57 8.95 1.68 -0.09
CA ALA A 57 8.94 3.08 0.35
C ALA A 57 9.10 3.21 1.88
N VAL A 58 8.43 2.35 2.66
CA VAL A 58 8.61 2.31 4.12
C VAL A 58 10.05 1.95 4.50
N ARG A 59 10.65 0.95 3.83
CA ARG A 59 12.07 0.61 4.05
C ARG A 59 13.00 1.75 3.67
N ALA A 60 12.69 2.49 2.60
CA ALA A 60 13.48 3.65 2.19
C ALA A 60 13.48 4.76 3.25
N THR A 61 12.36 4.98 3.97
CA THR A 61 12.30 5.93 5.10
C THR A 61 13.22 5.54 6.26
N LEU A 62 13.56 4.25 6.40
CA LEU A 62 14.43 3.74 7.46
C LEU A 62 15.89 3.60 7.02
N TYR A 63 16.20 3.88 5.75
CA TYR A 63 17.53 3.71 5.20
C TYR A 63 18.52 4.66 5.90
N LYS A 64 19.69 4.14 6.24
CA LYS A 64 20.80 4.89 6.83
C LYS A 64 21.99 4.72 5.91
N GLU A 65 22.47 5.82 5.35
CA GLU A 65 23.75 5.82 4.63
C GLU A 65 24.88 5.62 5.65
N GLU A 66 25.75 4.64 5.41
CA GLU A 66 27.02 4.59 6.10
C GLU A 66 27.86 5.78 5.63
N LYS A 67 28.37 6.56 6.58
CA LYS A 67 29.30 7.67 6.30
C LYS A 67 30.68 7.14 5.96
#